data_AF-A0A4Q3EHH4-F1
#
_entry.id   AF-A0A4Q3EHH4-F1
#
_cell.length_a   1.000
_cell.length_b   1.000
_cell.length_c   1.000
_cell.angle_alpha   90.00
_cell.angle_beta   90.00
_cell.angle_gamma   90.00
#
_symmetry.space_group_name_H-M   'P 1'
#
loop_
_entity.id
_entity.type
_entity.pdbx_description
1 polymer ?
#
loop_
_entity_poly.entity_id
_entity_poly.type
_entity_poly.pdbx_seq_one_letter_code
_entity_poly.pdbx_strand_id
1 'polypeptide(L)'
;MQFKEITGQEATKQRLIATVKENRVSHAQLFLGPEGSGSLALALAYAQYISCENKQENDSCGECNSCRKYQKLVHPDLHFSYPFFAKHKDDTALTFIDQWRKAFLKNPYLNLDEWRSYLDA
;
A
#
# COMPACT_ATOMS: atom_id res chain seq x y z
N MET A 1 -1.32 -3.41 -6.43
CA MET A 1 -1.62 -4.51 -5.50
C MET A 1 -3.12 -4.78 -5.48
N GLN A 2 -3.51 -6.01 -5.76
CA GLN A 2 -4.90 -6.48 -5.73
C GLN A 2 -5.16 -7.30 -4.46
N PHE A 3 -6.42 -7.38 -4.00
CA PHE A 3 -6.75 -8.17 -2.80
C PHE A 3 -6.43 -9.65 -2.96
N LYS A 4 -6.58 -10.20 -4.18
CA LYS A 4 -6.22 -11.59 -4.49
C LYS A 4 -4.73 -11.92 -4.34
N GLU A 5 -3.84 -10.92 -4.36
CA GLU A 5 -2.39 -11.11 -4.20
C GLU A 5 -2.00 -11.26 -2.72
N ILE A 6 -2.91 -10.93 -1.80
CA ILE A 6 -2.68 -10.98 -0.36
C ILE A 6 -3.16 -12.33 0.16
N THR A 7 -2.31 -13.05 0.89
CA THR A 7 -2.67 -14.36 1.44
C THR A 7 -3.56 -14.22 2.67
N GLY A 8 -4.71 -14.91 2.67
CA GLY A 8 -5.64 -14.95 3.82
C GLY A 8 -6.39 -13.64 4.05
N GLN A 9 -6.75 -13.34 5.31
CA GLN A 9 -7.48 -12.13 5.71
C GLN A 9 -8.86 -11.95 5.05
N GLU A 10 -9.53 -13.05 4.68
CA GLU A 10 -10.78 -13.01 3.89
C GLU A 10 -11.90 -12.19 4.54
N ALA A 11 -12.11 -12.35 5.84
CA ALA A 11 -13.12 -11.57 6.58
C ALA A 11 -12.81 -10.06 6.53
N THR A 12 -11.54 -9.68 6.64
CA THR A 12 -11.10 -8.28 6.60
C THR A 12 -11.24 -7.71 5.20
N LYS A 13 -10.81 -8.45 4.16
CA LYS A 13 -10.99 -8.05 2.75
C LYS A 13 -12.46 -7.76 2.44
N GLN A 14 -13.35 -8.68 2.81
CA GLN A 14 -14.79 -8.52 2.59
C GLN A 14 -15.35 -7.29 3.31
N ARG A 15 -14.92 -7.04 4.54
CA ARG A 15 -15.33 -5.84 5.29
C ARG A 15 -14.89 -4.54 4.62
N LEU A 16 -13.65 -4.47 4.12
CA LEU A 16 -13.14 -3.30 3.39
C LEU A 16 -13.88 -3.08 2.06
N ILE A 17 -14.16 -4.15 1.33
CA ILE A 17 -14.95 -4.06 0.09
C ILE A 17 -16.35 -3.52 0.39
N ALA A 18 -16.99 -4.00 1.45
CA ALA A 18 -18.30 -3.52 1.89
C ALA A 18 -18.28 -2.03 2.24
N THR A 19 -17.28 -1.54 2.99
CA THR A 19 -17.21 -0.11 3.35
C THR A 19 -17.14 0.81 2.14
N VAL A 20 -16.49 0.38 1.05
CA VAL A 20 -16.44 1.15 -0.20
C VAL A 20 -17.75 1.04 -0.97
N LYS A 21 -18.34 -0.16 -1.08
CA LYS A 21 -19.64 -0.37 -1.76
C LYS A 21 -20.76 0.44 -1.11
N GLU A 22 -20.73 0.54 0.22
CA GLU A 22 -21.72 1.29 1.00
C GLU A 22 -21.42 2.79 1.08
N ASN A 23 -20.32 3.25 0.47
CA ASN A 23 -19.83 4.62 0.57
C ASN A 23 -19.60 5.10 2.03
N ARG A 24 -19.11 4.20 2.88
CA ARG A 24 -18.83 4.39 4.30
C ARG A 24 -17.33 4.25 4.61
N VAL A 25 -16.49 4.93 3.84
CA VAL A 25 -15.04 4.93 4.04
C VAL A 25 -14.67 5.91 5.16
N SER A 26 -14.08 5.42 6.24
CA SER A 26 -13.55 6.26 7.32
C SER A 26 -12.33 7.06 6.85
N HIS A 27 -12.19 8.30 7.34
CA HIS A 27 -11.07 9.18 7.02
C HIS A 27 -9.71 8.66 7.53
N ALA A 28 -9.73 7.82 8.57
CA ALA A 28 -8.55 7.17 9.13
C ALA A 28 -8.87 5.71 9.47
N GLN A 29 -7.95 4.81 9.14
CA GLN A 29 -8.04 3.39 9.46
C GLN A 29 -6.69 2.92 9.99
N LEU A 30 -6.71 2.15 11.07
CA LEU A 30 -5.53 1.53 11.65
C LEU A 30 -5.54 0.03 11.32
N PHE A 31 -4.54 -0.41 10.55
CA PHE A 31 -4.31 -1.82 10.27
C PHE A 31 -3.31 -2.37 11.29
N LEU A 32 -3.82 -3.10 12.28
CA LEU A 32 -3.02 -3.73 13.32
C LEU A 32 -2.85 -5.22 13.04
N GLY A 33 -1.61 -5.69 13.07
CA GLY A 33 -1.26 -7.10 12.92
C GLY A 33 0.19 -7.35 13.28
N PRO A 34 0.59 -8.62 13.52
CA PRO A 34 1.98 -8.97 13.74
C PRO A 34 2.82 -8.68 12.49
N GLU A 35 4.12 -8.61 12.67
CA GLU A 35 5.06 -8.43 11.57
C GLU A 35 4.88 -9.53 10.51
N GLY A 36 4.93 -9.16 9.23
CA GLY A 36 4.69 -10.08 8.12
C GLY A 36 3.22 -10.44 7.86
N SER A 37 2.25 -9.91 8.61
CA SER A 37 0.82 -10.20 8.39
C SER A 37 0.20 -9.54 7.14
N GLY A 38 0.98 -8.76 6.40
CA GLY A 38 0.53 -8.07 5.19
C GLY A 38 -0.34 -6.85 5.43
N SER A 39 -0.29 -6.23 6.61
CA SER A 39 -1.11 -5.06 6.95
C SER A 39 -0.89 -3.89 5.99
N LEU A 40 0.37 -3.60 5.63
CA LEU A 40 0.70 -2.54 4.66
C LEU A 40 0.24 -2.90 3.24
N ALA A 41 0.43 -4.16 2.83
CA ALA A 41 -0.08 -4.68 1.56
C ALA A 41 -1.61 -4.54 1.47
N LEU A 42 -2.32 -4.86 2.55
CA LEU A 42 -3.77 -4.75 2.63
C LEU A 42 -4.26 -3.29 2.58
N ALA A 43 -3.58 -2.38 3.29
CA ALA A 43 -3.87 -0.96 3.20
C ALA A 43 -3.67 -0.42 1.78
N LEU A 44 -2.61 -0.85 1.08
CA LEU A 44 -2.35 -0.45 -0.29
C LEU A 44 -3.37 -1.02 -1.29
N ALA A 45 -3.74 -2.30 -1.15
CA ALA A 45 -4.79 -2.91 -1.97
C ALA A 45 -6.13 -2.19 -1.78
N TYR A 46 -6.44 -1.80 -0.55
CA TYR A 46 -7.63 -1.03 -0.24
C TYR A 46 -7.61 0.37 -0.88
N ALA A 47 -6.48 1.09 -0.78
CA ALA A 47 -6.31 2.37 -1.45
C ALA A 47 -6.46 2.25 -2.98
N GLN A 48 -5.85 1.22 -3.59
CA GLN A 48 -6.03 0.93 -5.01
C GLN A 48 -7.51 0.66 -5.36
N TYR A 49 -8.22 -0.10 -4.52
CA TYR A 49 -9.64 -0.39 -4.73
C TYR A 49 -10.50 0.89 -4.67
N ILE A 50 -10.24 1.79 -3.72
CA ILE A 50 -10.93 3.09 -3.61
C ILE A 50 -10.73 3.92 -4.89
N SER A 51 -9.49 4.08 -5.33
CA SER A 51 -9.13 4.90 -6.50
C SER A 51 -9.44 4.24 -7.85
N CYS A 52 -9.81 2.97 -7.88
CA CYS A 52 -10.10 2.25 -9.11
C CYS A 52 -11.33 2.83 -9.84
N GLU A 53 -11.16 3.17 -11.11
CA GLU A 53 -12.24 3.68 -11.98
C GLU A 53 -13.29 2.60 -12.31
N ASN A 54 -12.87 1.34 -12.47
CA ASN A 54 -13.75 0.22 -12.81
C ASN A 54 -13.68 -0.88 -11.72
N LYS A 55 -14.25 -0.59 -10.54
CA LYS A 55 -14.25 -1.50 -9.39
C LYS A 55 -14.99 -2.79 -9.74
N GLN A 56 -14.36 -3.93 -9.50
CA GLN A 56 -14.98 -5.25 -9.63
C GLN A 56 -15.68 -5.63 -8.32
N GLU A 57 -16.44 -6.72 -8.33
CA GLU A 57 -17.24 -7.12 -7.17
C GLU A 57 -16.39 -7.35 -5.91
N ASN A 58 -15.19 -7.92 -6.05
CA ASN A 58 -14.32 -8.29 -4.94
C ASN A 58 -12.89 -7.73 -5.04
N ASP A 59 -12.58 -6.95 -6.09
CA ASP A 59 -11.23 -6.43 -6.30
C ASP A 59 -11.22 -5.21 -7.23
N SER A 60 -10.06 -4.57 -7.37
CA SER A 60 -9.81 -3.55 -8.40
C SER A 60 -9.61 -4.20 -9.78
N CYS A 61 -9.89 -3.50 -10.88
CA CYS A 61 -9.73 -4.09 -12.23
C CYS A 61 -8.28 -4.42 -12.61
N GLY A 62 -7.30 -3.70 -12.06
CA GLY A 62 -5.88 -3.91 -12.36
C GLY A 62 -5.41 -3.34 -13.69
N GLU A 63 -6.30 -2.85 -14.55
CA GLU A 63 -5.97 -2.40 -15.92
C GLU A 63 -6.18 -0.90 -16.16
N CYS A 64 -7.00 -0.21 -15.37
CA CYS A 64 -7.27 1.22 -15.55
C CYS A 64 -6.03 2.07 -15.22
N ASN A 65 -6.05 3.33 -15.64
CA ASN A 65 -4.92 4.25 -15.45
C ASN A 65 -4.53 4.41 -13.98
N SER A 66 -5.52 4.51 -13.08
CA SER A 66 -5.26 4.51 -11.63
C SER A 66 -4.58 3.22 -11.17
N CYS A 67 -5.15 2.05 -11.50
CA CYS A 67 -4.58 0.75 -11.11
C CYS A 67 -3.14 0.54 -11.59
N ARG A 68 -2.84 0.91 -12.85
CA ARG A 68 -1.49 0.82 -13.42
C ARG A 68 -0.47 1.69 -12.66
N LYS A 69 -0.89 2.87 -12.19
CA LYS A 69 -0.05 3.75 -11.36
C LYS A 69 0.14 3.17 -9.95
N TYR A 70 -0.89 2.58 -9.36
CA TYR A 70 -0.78 1.89 -8.07
C TYR A 70 0.15 0.67 -8.12
N GLN A 71 0.11 -0.11 -9.19
CA GLN A 71 1.05 -1.24 -9.40
C GLN A 71 2.52 -0.79 -9.37
N LYS A 72 2.80 0.43 -9.79
CA LYS A 72 4.15 1.04 -9.76
C LYS A 72 4.39 1.92 -8.54
N LEU A 73 3.40 2.07 -7.64
CA LEU A 73 3.44 2.96 -6.47
C LEU A 73 3.74 4.44 -6.84
N VAL A 74 3.25 4.88 -7.99
CA VAL A 74 3.45 6.24 -8.55
C VAL A 74 2.15 7.02 -8.70
N HIS A 75 1.08 6.59 -8.02
CA HIS A 75 -0.20 7.29 -8.08
C HIS A 75 -0.07 8.67 -7.38
N PRO A 76 -0.53 9.77 -8.00
CA PRO A 76 -0.36 11.12 -7.44
C PRO A 76 -1.03 11.30 -6.08
N ASP A 77 -2.15 10.59 -5.86
CA ASP A 77 -2.91 10.63 -4.59
C ASP A 77 -2.44 9.56 -3.57
N LEU A 78 -1.36 8.82 -3.87
CA LEU A 78 -0.80 7.82 -2.97
C LEU A 78 0.49 8.37 -2.34
N HIS A 79 0.42 8.68 -1.05
CA HIS A 79 1.53 9.26 -0.32
C HIS A 79 2.03 8.25 0.71
N PHE A 80 3.35 8.16 0.86
CA PHE A 80 3.99 7.28 1.82
C PHE A 80 4.74 8.11 2.86
N SER A 81 4.63 7.66 4.12
CA SER A 81 5.43 8.17 5.23
C SER A 81 6.05 6.97 5.93
N TYR A 82 7.37 7.00 6.08
CA TYR A 82 8.18 5.94 6.65
C TYR A 82 9.44 6.54 7.28
N PRO A 83 10.08 5.84 8.22
CA PRO A 83 11.34 6.30 8.80
C PRO A 83 12.46 6.31 7.76
N PHE A 84 13.32 7.32 7.80
CA PHE A 84 14.51 7.44 6.96
C PHE A 84 15.64 8.13 7.74
N PHE A 85 16.89 7.98 7.28
CA PHE A 85 18.03 8.69 7.84
C PHE A 85 18.32 9.94 7.02
N ALA A 86 18.00 11.11 7.57
CA ALA A 86 18.31 12.39 6.93
C ALA A 86 19.83 12.62 6.90
N LYS A 87 20.40 12.83 5.71
CA LYS A 87 21.80 13.24 5.52
C LYS A 87 21.91 14.77 5.47
N HIS A 88 20.87 15.42 4.96
CA HIS A 88 20.72 16.87 4.89
C HIS A 88 19.45 17.32 5.61
N LYS A 89 19.42 18.59 6.04
CA LYS A 89 18.28 19.16 6.80
C LYS A 89 16.96 19.13 6.02
N ASP A 90 17.04 19.20 4.70
CA ASP A 90 15.88 19.28 3.80
C ASP A 90 15.47 17.91 3.23
N ASP A 91 16.11 16.81 3.68
CA ASP A 91 15.74 15.47 3.26
C ASP A 91 14.35 15.10 3.79
N THR A 92 13.52 14.56 2.91
CA THR A 92 12.18 14.08 3.25
C THR A 92 11.99 12.64 2.81
N ALA A 93 10.88 12.01 3.18
CA ALA A 93 10.54 10.66 2.71
C ALA A 93 10.56 10.57 1.16
N LEU A 94 10.22 11.65 0.46
CA LEU A 94 10.25 11.73 -1.00
C LEU A 94 11.66 11.56 -1.58
N THR A 95 12.70 12.00 -0.87
CA THR A 95 14.10 11.80 -1.29
C THR A 95 14.45 10.32 -1.42
N PHE A 96 13.80 9.45 -0.64
CA PHE A 96 14.05 8.00 -0.58
C PHE A 96 12.97 7.17 -1.29
N ILE A 97 12.04 7.81 -2.01
CA ILE A 97 10.86 7.13 -2.58
C ILE A 97 11.22 6.00 -3.55
N ASP A 98 12.29 6.16 -4.32
CA ASP A 98 12.69 5.12 -5.28
C ASP A 98 13.23 3.87 -4.60
N GLN A 99 13.93 4.02 -3.47
CA GLN A 99 14.38 2.90 -2.64
C GLN A 99 13.19 2.22 -1.99
N TRP A 100 12.26 3.00 -1.43
CA TRP A 100 11.02 2.49 -0.83
C TRP A 100 10.21 1.66 -1.84
N ARG A 101 10.00 2.19 -3.05
CA ARG A 101 9.27 1.48 -4.10
C ARG A 101 9.95 0.16 -4.47
N LYS A 102 11.27 0.16 -4.62
CA LYS A 102 12.04 -1.07 -4.91
C LYS A 102 11.92 -2.10 -3.80
N ALA A 103 12.03 -1.67 -2.54
CA ALA A 103 11.90 -2.55 -1.38
C ALA A 103 10.49 -3.17 -1.33
N PHE A 104 9.45 -2.34 -1.43
CA PHE A 104 8.06 -2.79 -1.38
C PHE A 104 7.67 -3.70 -2.55
N LEU A 105 8.09 -3.37 -3.79
CA LEU A 105 7.81 -4.20 -4.96
C LEU A 105 8.53 -5.55 -4.90
N LYS A 106 9.69 -5.63 -4.22
CA LYS A 106 10.40 -6.89 -3.99
C LYS A 106 9.72 -7.74 -2.93
N ASN A 107 9.33 -7.13 -1.80
CA ASN A 107 8.63 -7.81 -0.71
C ASN A 107 7.51 -6.93 -0.13
N PRO A 108 6.23 -7.18 -0.47
CA PRO A 108 5.10 -6.44 0.10
C PRO A 108 4.87 -6.67 1.60
N TYR A 109 5.50 -7.71 2.17
CA TYR A 109 5.41 -8.10 3.57
C TYR A 109 6.63 -7.64 4.37
N LEU A 110 7.39 -6.68 3.83
CA LEU A 110 8.64 -6.26 4.44
C LEU A 110 8.47 -5.73 5.86
N ASN A 111 9.50 -5.95 6.67
CA ASN A 111 9.57 -5.43 8.03
C ASN A 111 10.52 -4.23 8.13
N LEU A 112 10.66 -3.69 9.34
CA LEU A 112 11.49 -2.52 9.58
C LEU A 112 12.98 -2.81 9.32
N ASP A 113 13.47 -4.01 9.67
CA ASP A 113 14.86 -4.38 9.50
C ASP A 113 15.23 -4.57 8.02
N GLU A 114 14.34 -5.19 7.25
CA GLU A 114 14.44 -5.29 5.79
C GLU A 114 14.45 -3.89 5.18
N TRP A 115 13.55 -2.98 5.59
CA TRP A 115 13.57 -1.60 5.10
C TRP A 115 14.92 -0.90 5.41
N ARG A 116 15.41 -1.05 6.64
CA ARG A 116 16.70 -0.45 7.06
C ARG A 116 17.88 -0.96 6.23
N SER A 117 17.87 -2.22 5.80
CA SER A 117 18.92 -2.76 4.93
C SER A 117 19.04 -2.05 3.57
N TYR A 118 17.98 -1.37 3.12
CA TYR A 118 18.02 -0.55 1.90
C TYR A 118 18.61 0.85 2.12
N LEU A 119 18.71 1.31 3.36
CA LEU A 119 19.24 2.63 3.72
C LEU A 119 20.75 2.60 4.01
N ASP A 120 21.28 1.45 4.44
CA ASP A 120 22.66 1.25 4.91
C ASP A 120 23.64 0.72 3.81
N ALA A 121 23.33 0.94 2.53
CA ALA A 121 24.20 0.56 1.39
C ALA A 121 24.99 1.74 0.80
#